data_AF-A0A6J8E3K4-F1
#
_entry.id   AF-A0A6J8E3K4-F1
#
_cell.length_a   1.000
_cell.length_b   1.000
_cell.length_c   1.000
_cell.angle_alpha   90.00
_cell.angle_beta   90.00
_cell.angle_gamma   90.00
#
_symmetry.space_group_name_H-M   'P 1'
#
loop_
_entity.id
_entity.type
_entity.pdbx_description
1 polymer ?
#
loop_
_entity_poly.entity_id
_entity_poly.type
_entity_poly.pdbx_seq_one_letter_code
_entity_poly.pdbx_strand_id
1 'polypeptide(L)'
;MSVEMFWFPFNSERTQVAYKPEDDEVWIRVINKAGNGENVDIKQKDYYNRKDLIDLISEESLYLMSPTLAEKPSITPLFSWISFAMLKNLIYPTGPIYQQLPNAVHFRQNIRMAPMYDMEFAFDLKNYQQVKKIIEVVVLKVQHYKEKGEYPLNIALEMRMMGYSDALLCPASIGNPDYNGSRHVLFVEVVSIVHTDGWEKFCKEVALEWMKLDGVPHLAKQWDFIPGINKHIYERMTGQIDEFKEQLKKSECDPEGMFLNETLKKLFQL
;
A
#
# COMPACT_ATOMS: atom_id res chain seq x y z
N MET A 1 3.80 10.96 -14.67
CA MET A 1 3.09 11.42 -13.45
C MET A 1 2.84 10.19 -12.60
N SER A 2 3.10 10.27 -11.29
CA SER A 2 2.66 9.28 -10.31
C SER A 2 1.78 9.98 -9.28
N VAL A 3 0.73 9.30 -8.82
CA VAL A 3 -0.17 9.82 -7.77
C VAL A 3 -0.14 8.84 -6.61
N GLU A 4 0.11 9.36 -5.41
CA GLU A 4 0.04 8.63 -4.15
C GLU A 4 -1.03 9.24 -3.26
N MET A 5 -1.81 8.40 -2.59
CA MET A 5 -2.88 8.83 -1.70
C MET A 5 -2.80 8.05 -0.40
N PHE A 6 -3.00 8.75 0.72
CA PHE A 6 -2.96 8.18 2.06
C PHE A 6 -4.22 8.59 2.80
N TRP A 7 -4.98 7.59 3.26
CA TRP A 7 -6.13 7.78 4.13
C TRP A 7 -5.85 7.08 5.46
N PHE A 8 -5.82 7.87 6.53
CA PHE A 8 -5.71 7.38 7.90
C PHE A 8 -7.14 7.32 8.46
N PRO A 9 -7.70 6.13 8.75
CA PRO A 9 -9.05 6.03 9.31
C PRO A 9 -9.18 6.86 10.59
N PHE A 10 -10.34 7.46 10.82
CA PHE A 10 -10.69 8.20 12.05
C PHE A 10 -9.94 9.53 12.24
N ASN A 11 -9.26 10.05 11.21
CA ASN A 11 -8.52 11.30 11.32
C ASN A 11 -9.41 12.54 11.52
N SER A 12 -10.74 12.40 11.42
CA SER A 12 -11.76 13.40 11.77
C SER A 12 -12.42 13.21 13.15
N GLU A 13 -12.25 12.06 13.82
CA GLU A 13 -13.08 11.65 14.98
C GLU A 13 -12.81 12.50 16.25
N ARG A 14 -11.75 13.31 16.30
CA ARG A 14 -11.44 14.18 17.46
C ARG A 14 -12.61 15.11 17.85
N THR A 15 -13.42 15.52 16.89
CA THR A 15 -14.41 16.60 17.05
C THR A 15 -15.86 16.11 17.09
N GLN A 16 -16.09 14.79 16.98
CA GLN A 16 -17.43 14.26 16.68
C GLN A 16 -17.95 13.28 17.73
N VAL A 17 -19.28 13.26 17.89
CA VAL A 17 -20.01 12.31 18.74
C VAL A 17 -20.15 10.94 18.06
N ALA A 18 -20.10 10.90 16.73
CA ALA A 18 -20.16 9.69 15.92
C ALA A 18 -19.19 9.81 14.73
N TYR A 19 -18.43 8.76 14.45
CA TYR A 19 -17.48 8.72 13.33
C TYR A 19 -18.18 8.65 11.97
N LYS A 20 -17.72 9.48 11.03
CA LYS A 20 -18.16 9.54 9.64
C LYS A 20 -16.94 9.55 8.70
N PRO A 21 -16.70 8.48 7.92
CA PRO A 21 -15.53 8.42 7.04
C PRO A 21 -15.49 9.55 6.00
N GLU A 22 -16.64 10.08 5.59
CA GLU A 22 -16.72 11.21 4.66
C GLU A 22 -16.10 12.51 5.18
N ASP A 23 -15.93 12.63 6.50
CA ASP A 23 -15.30 13.78 7.16
C ASP A 23 -13.78 13.59 7.32
N ASP A 24 -13.25 12.39 7.08
CA ASP A 24 -11.82 12.15 7.09
C ASP A 24 -11.15 12.87 5.92
N GLU A 25 -9.98 13.44 6.19
CA GLU A 25 -9.12 14.00 5.17
C GLU A 25 -8.27 12.90 4.50
N VAL A 26 -7.95 13.12 3.23
CA VAL A 26 -7.01 12.28 2.46
C VAL A 26 -5.81 13.12 2.10
N TRP A 27 -4.62 12.62 2.37
CA TRP A 27 -3.38 13.26 1.93
C TRP A 27 -3.04 12.75 0.53
N ILE A 28 -2.81 13.68 -0.40
CA ILE A 28 -2.54 13.38 -1.81
C ILE A 28 -1.21 13.99 -2.21
N ARG A 29 -0.38 13.17 -2.85
CA ARG A 29 0.88 13.59 -3.45
C ARG A 29 0.89 13.30 -4.93
N VAL A 30 1.26 14.31 -5.70
CA VAL A 30 1.44 14.18 -7.15
C VAL A 30 2.90 14.41 -7.49
N ILE A 31 3.51 13.43 -8.15
CA ILE A 31 4.92 13.47 -8.55
C ILE A 31 4.99 13.69 -10.06
N ASN A 32 5.56 14.85 -10.42
CA ASN A 32 5.79 15.27 -11.79
C ASN A 32 7.26 15.62 -11.99
N LYS A 33 7.78 15.35 -13.19
CA LYS A 33 9.08 15.91 -13.62
C LYS A 33 8.87 17.39 -13.86
N ALA A 34 9.83 18.21 -13.43
CA ALA A 34 9.86 19.62 -13.83
C ALA A 34 9.96 19.72 -15.37
N GLY A 35 9.40 20.78 -15.93
CA GLY A 35 9.46 21.04 -17.36
C GLY A 35 10.91 21.27 -17.82
N ASN A 36 11.21 20.90 -19.07
CA ASN A 36 12.52 21.17 -19.64
C ASN A 36 12.79 22.68 -19.64
N GLY A 37 13.87 23.11 -18.98
CA GLY A 37 14.28 24.52 -18.94
C GLY A 37 13.60 25.35 -17.84
N GLU A 38 12.76 24.76 -16.99
CA GLU A 38 12.26 25.45 -15.80
C GLU A 38 13.39 25.63 -14.78
N ASN A 39 13.63 26.89 -14.37
CA ASN A 39 14.55 27.18 -13.28
C ASN A 39 13.80 27.02 -11.95
N VAL A 40 13.95 25.84 -11.34
CA VAL A 40 13.24 25.47 -10.10
C VAL A 40 14.18 25.52 -8.89
N ASP A 41 13.67 26.01 -7.77
CA ASP A 41 14.41 25.99 -6.49
C ASP A 41 14.41 24.59 -5.89
N ILE A 42 15.45 23.82 -6.19
CA ILE A 42 15.64 22.47 -5.66
C ILE A 42 16.04 22.57 -4.19
N LYS A 43 15.32 21.84 -3.32
CA LYS A 43 15.64 21.79 -1.89
C LYS A 43 17.05 21.28 -1.64
N GLN A 44 17.73 21.95 -0.71
CA GLN A 44 19.12 21.74 -0.33
C GLN A 44 19.26 20.80 0.87
N LYS A 45 20.51 20.46 1.23
CA LYS A 45 20.84 19.49 2.29
C LYS A 45 20.14 19.75 3.62
N ASP A 46 20.04 21.01 4.05
CA ASP A 46 19.44 21.35 5.36
C ASP A 46 17.94 21.04 5.44
N TYR A 47 17.23 21.16 4.32
CA TYR A 47 15.84 20.74 4.23
C TYR A 47 15.70 19.23 4.49
N TYR A 48 16.56 18.42 3.87
CA TYR A 48 16.55 16.97 4.05
C TYR A 48 16.96 16.58 5.46
N ASN A 49 18.02 17.17 6.02
CA ASN A 49 18.43 16.88 7.40
C ASN A 49 17.30 17.12 8.41
N ARG A 50 16.57 18.24 8.26
CA ARG A 50 15.43 18.55 9.12
C ARG A 50 14.28 17.56 8.90
N LYS A 51 13.98 17.25 7.64
CA LYS A 51 12.92 16.30 7.26
C LYS A 51 13.22 14.90 7.81
N ASP A 52 14.46 14.43 7.68
CA ASP A 52 14.89 13.11 8.11
C ASP A 52 14.86 13.00 9.64
N LEU A 53 15.21 14.08 10.36
CA LEU A 53 15.05 14.14 11.82
C LEU A 53 13.58 14.05 12.25
N ILE A 54 12.68 14.77 11.57
CA ILE A 54 11.24 14.71 11.86
C ILE A 54 10.69 13.30 11.54
N ASP A 55 11.11 12.70 10.42
CA ASP A 55 10.75 11.33 10.04
C ASP A 55 11.23 10.32 11.09
N LEU A 56 12.48 10.45 11.55
CA LEU A 56 13.05 9.63 12.61
C LEU A 56 12.22 9.69 13.90
N ILE A 57 11.93 10.90 14.39
CA ILE A 57 11.13 11.10 15.60
C ILE A 57 9.72 10.52 15.42
N SER A 58 9.10 10.71 14.25
CA SER A 58 7.76 10.19 13.96
C SER A 58 7.73 8.65 14.03
N GLU A 59 8.71 8.00 13.41
CA GLU A 59 8.80 6.54 13.35
C GLU A 59 9.19 5.93 14.71
N GLU A 60 10.09 6.57 15.47
CA GLU A 60 10.39 6.17 16.86
C GLU A 60 9.15 6.31 17.76
N SER A 61 8.39 7.40 17.60
CA SER A 61 7.15 7.61 18.36
C SER A 61 6.13 6.51 18.04
N LEU A 62 6.00 6.13 16.77
CA LEU A 62 5.12 5.04 16.37
C LEU A 62 5.58 3.69 16.92
N TYR A 63 6.88 3.39 16.86
CA TYR A 63 7.46 2.20 17.46
C TYR A 63 7.16 2.11 18.96
N LEU A 64 7.35 3.20 19.71
CA LEU A 64 7.08 3.24 21.15
C LEU A 64 5.58 3.12 21.48
N MET A 65 4.70 3.64 20.62
CA MET A 65 3.25 3.56 20.81
C MET A 65 2.66 2.21 20.36
N SER A 66 3.39 1.44 19.58
CA SER A 66 2.92 0.19 18.98
C SER A 66 2.37 -0.82 20.01
N PRO A 67 3.06 -1.11 21.13
CA PRO A 67 2.52 -2.00 22.16
C PRO A 67 1.21 -1.47 22.78
N THR A 68 1.12 -0.16 23.00
CA THR A 68 -0.09 0.46 23.57
C THR A 68 -1.28 0.37 22.61
N LEU A 69 -1.04 0.49 21.30
CA LEU A 69 -2.10 0.35 20.29
C LEU A 69 -2.57 -1.11 20.16
N ALA A 70 -1.67 -2.08 20.33
CA ALA A 70 -2.03 -3.49 20.40
C ALA A 70 -2.82 -3.83 21.67
N GLU A 71 -2.38 -3.38 22.85
CA GLU A 71 -3.04 -3.66 24.13
C GLU A 71 -4.34 -2.86 24.34
N LYS A 72 -4.44 -1.67 23.75
CA LYS A 72 -5.60 -0.78 23.89
C LYS A 72 -6.03 -0.20 22.53
N PRO A 73 -6.66 -1.02 21.67
CA PRO A 73 -7.09 -0.60 20.33
C PRO A 73 -8.04 0.60 20.32
N SER A 74 -8.78 0.85 21.41
CA SER A 74 -9.67 2.00 21.53
C SER A 74 -8.96 3.37 21.41
N ILE A 75 -7.63 3.42 21.50
CA ILE A 75 -6.84 4.65 21.30
C ILE A 75 -6.64 4.97 19.82
N THR A 76 -6.86 4.01 18.90
CA THR A 76 -6.62 4.17 17.46
C THR A 76 -7.17 5.47 16.88
N PRO A 77 -8.41 5.94 17.16
CA PRO A 77 -8.89 7.21 16.62
C PRO A 77 -8.05 8.42 16.99
N LEU A 78 -7.64 8.51 18.27
CA LEU A 78 -6.78 9.59 18.74
C LEU A 78 -5.40 9.51 18.07
N PHE A 79 -4.85 8.31 17.98
CA PHE A 79 -3.55 8.08 17.35
C PHE A 79 -3.59 8.43 15.86
N SER A 80 -4.59 7.98 15.11
CA SER A 80 -4.78 8.31 13.70
C SER A 80 -4.89 9.81 13.47
N TRP A 81 -5.65 10.52 14.30
CA TRP A 81 -5.77 11.97 14.23
C TRP A 81 -4.41 12.67 14.44
N ILE A 82 -3.66 12.29 15.49
CA ILE A 82 -2.33 12.87 15.75
C ILE A 82 -1.37 12.56 14.60
N SER A 83 -1.32 11.31 14.17
CA SER A 83 -0.43 10.84 13.10
C SER A 83 -0.71 11.56 11.78
N PHE A 84 -1.98 11.70 11.41
CA PHE A 84 -2.37 12.44 10.22
C PHE A 84 -2.04 13.94 10.33
N ALA A 85 -2.27 14.54 11.50
CA ALA A 85 -1.90 15.94 11.74
C ALA A 85 -0.38 16.16 11.65
N MET A 86 0.43 15.23 12.15
CA MET A 86 1.90 15.27 12.01
C MET A 86 2.32 15.12 10.54
N LEU A 87 1.74 14.15 9.82
CA LEU A 87 1.98 13.95 8.39
C LEU A 87 1.71 15.23 7.60
N LYS A 88 0.51 15.81 7.76
CA LYS A 88 0.03 16.99 7.03
C LYS A 88 0.80 18.27 7.36
N ASN A 89 1.17 18.49 8.63
CA ASN A 89 1.68 19.79 9.08
C ASN A 89 3.19 19.82 9.32
N LEU A 90 3.83 18.67 9.58
CA LEU A 90 5.25 18.61 9.96
C LEU A 90 6.09 17.88 8.90
N ILE A 91 5.66 16.68 8.49
CA ILE A 91 6.46 15.85 7.59
C ILE A 91 6.32 16.31 6.13
N TYR A 92 5.10 16.66 5.72
CA TYR A 92 4.77 17.04 4.34
C TYR A 92 3.90 18.29 4.28
N PRO A 93 4.48 19.48 4.44
CA PRO A 93 3.74 20.72 4.31
C PRO A 93 3.14 20.86 2.91
N THR A 94 2.01 21.55 2.82
CA THR A 94 1.27 21.76 1.58
C THR A 94 2.06 22.64 0.59
N GLY A 95 1.94 22.32 -0.70
CA GLY A 95 2.52 23.11 -1.79
C GLY A 95 3.55 22.34 -2.64
N PRO A 96 3.99 22.94 -3.77
CA PRO A 96 4.99 22.32 -4.64
C PRO A 96 6.37 22.30 -3.97
N ILE A 97 7.05 21.15 -4.06
CA ILE A 97 8.42 20.97 -3.56
C ILE A 97 9.26 20.36 -4.67
N TYR A 98 10.29 21.07 -5.12
CA TYR A 98 11.24 20.57 -6.12
C TYR A 98 12.40 19.86 -5.43
N GLN A 99 12.64 18.61 -5.82
CA GLN A 99 13.63 17.73 -5.22
C GLN A 99 14.37 16.97 -6.32
N GLN A 100 15.57 16.49 -5.99
CA GLN A 100 16.22 15.49 -6.83
C GLN A 100 15.39 14.21 -6.85
N LEU A 101 15.39 13.50 -7.98
CA LEU A 101 14.54 12.32 -8.19
C LEU A 101 14.68 11.26 -7.07
N PRO A 102 15.89 10.90 -6.58
CA PRO A 102 16.01 9.94 -5.48
C PRO A 102 15.27 10.37 -4.21
N ASN A 103 15.31 11.66 -3.87
CA ASN A 103 14.64 12.19 -2.67
C ASN A 103 13.13 12.32 -2.89
N ALA A 104 12.70 12.57 -4.14
CA ALA A 104 11.29 12.54 -4.49
C ALA A 104 10.70 11.12 -4.38
N VAL A 105 11.45 10.09 -4.77
CA VAL A 105 10.99 8.70 -4.71
C VAL A 105 11.14 8.10 -3.30
N HIS A 106 12.28 8.29 -2.64
CA HIS A 106 12.55 7.81 -1.28
C HIS A 106 12.25 8.89 -0.24
N PHE A 107 10.97 9.27 -0.17
CA PHE A 107 10.52 10.42 0.61
C PHE A 107 10.34 10.14 2.11
N ARG A 108 10.43 8.87 2.53
CA ARG A 108 10.55 8.41 3.91
C ARG A 108 11.84 7.59 4.03
N GLN A 109 12.67 7.86 5.05
CA GLN A 109 13.98 7.21 5.19
C GLN A 109 13.98 6.17 6.32
N ASN A 110 13.08 6.30 7.30
CA ASN A 110 13.16 5.51 8.53
C ASN A 110 11.96 4.57 8.77
N ILE A 111 11.18 4.27 7.73
CA ILE A 111 9.99 3.38 7.80
C ILE A 111 10.25 1.98 8.37
N ARG A 112 11.52 1.57 8.47
CA ARG A 112 11.92 0.28 9.01
C ARG A 112 11.93 0.22 10.54
N MET A 113 11.81 1.36 11.22
CA MET A 113 11.92 1.40 12.69
C MET A 113 10.66 0.91 13.40
N ALA A 114 9.48 1.17 12.83
CA ALA A 114 8.23 0.63 13.31
C ALA A 114 7.81 -0.56 12.42
N PRO A 115 7.89 -1.81 12.91
CA PRO A 115 7.40 -2.95 12.16
C PRO A 115 5.89 -2.85 11.93
N MET A 116 5.47 -3.09 10.70
CA MET A 116 4.06 -3.06 10.30
C MET A 116 3.68 -4.34 9.56
N TYR A 117 2.42 -4.72 9.72
CA TYR A 117 1.73 -5.59 8.80
C TYR A 117 1.23 -4.81 7.59
N ASP A 118 1.25 -5.48 6.43
CA ASP A 118 1.06 -4.84 5.15
C ASP A 118 0.47 -5.85 4.16
N MET A 119 -0.72 -5.56 3.65
CA MET A 119 -1.37 -6.29 2.57
C MET A 119 -1.68 -5.33 1.44
N GLU A 120 -1.18 -5.62 0.25
CA GLU A 120 -1.31 -4.77 -0.94
C GLU A 120 -1.83 -5.58 -2.11
N PHE A 121 -2.69 -4.97 -2.93
CA PHE A 121 -3.23 -5.55 -4.16
C PHE A 121 -3.04 -4.59 -5.33
N ALA A 122 -2.71 -5.14 -6.49
CA ALA A 122 -2.68 -4.47 -7.78
C ALA A 122 -3.96 -4.72 -8.57
N PHE A 123 -4.42 -3.71 -9.28
CA PHE A 123 -5.60 -3.77 -10.14
C PHE A 123 -5.27 -3.19 -11.52
N ASP A 124 -5.68 -3.89 -12.57
CA ASP A 124 -5.74 -3.34 -13.93
C ASP A 124 -6.83 -2.26 -13.98
N LEU A 125 -6.40 -0.99 -14.04
CA LEU A 125 -7.26 0.16 -13.84
C LEU A 125 -7.90 0.58 -15.16
N LYS A 126 -9.20 0.32 -15.31
CA LYS A 126 -9.95 0.61 -16.55
C LYS A 126 -10.69 1.94 -16.50
N ASN A 127 -11.13 2.35 -15.31
CA ASN A 127 -11.85 3.60 -15.11
C ASN A 127 -11.85 4.02 -13.63
N TYR A 128 -12.22 5.28 -13.38
CA TYR A 128 -12.25 5.86 -12.03
C TYR A 128 -13.32 5.23 -11.11
N GLN A 129 -14.41 4.68 -11.65
CA GLN A 129 -15.44 4.04 -10.81
C GLN A 129 -14.92 2.77 -10.14
N GLN A 130 -13.98 2.08 -10.77
CA GLN A 130 -13.28 0.94 -10.17
C GLN A 130 -12.52 1.35 -8.91
N VAL A 131 -11.83 2.49 -8.94
CA VAL A 131 -11.10 3.05 -7.77
C VAL A 131 -12.03 3.23 -6.59
N LYS A 132 -13.22 3.81 -6.82
CA LYS A 132 -14.21 4.03 -5.75
C LYS A 132 -14.63 2.72 -5.10
N LYS A 133 -14.95 1.70 -5.90
CA LYS A 133 -15.35 0.38 -5.39
C LYS A 133 -14.25 -0.27 -4.55
N ILE A 134 -13.00 -0.16 -4.98
CA ILE A 134 -11.84 -0.73 -4.28
C ILE A 134 -11.66 -0.07 -2.90
N ILE A 135 -11.77 1.26 -2.84
CA ILE A 135 -11.68 2.03 -1.57
C ILE A 135 -12.89 1.73 -0.68
N GLU A 136 -14.10 1.69 -1.25
CA GLU A 136 -15.35 1.47 -0.53
C GLU A 136 -15.34 0.14 0.25
N VAL A 137 -14.72 -0.91 -0.31
CA VAL A 137 -14.49 -2.18 0.42
C VAL A 137 -13.82 -1.92 1.77
N VAL A 138 -12.73 -1.14 1.79
CA VAL A 138 -11.97 -0.91 3.03
C VAL A 138 -12.73 0.02 3.97
N VAL A 139 -13.33 1.09 3.45
CA VAL A 139 -14.12 2.04 4.26
C VAL A 139 -15.27 1.33 4.99
N LEU A 140 -16.04 0.51 4.27
CA LEU A 140 -17.15 -0.25 4.86
C LEU A 140 -16.66 -1.26 5.91
N LYS A 141 -15.50 -1.90 5.68
CA LYS A 141 -14.91 -2.83 6.66
C LYS A 141 -14.42 -2.09 7.91
N VAL A 142 -13.76 -0.94 7.76
CA VAL A 142 -13.36 -0.09 8.89
C VAL A 142 -14.58 0.29 9.74
N GLN A 143 -15.66 0.75 9.11
CA GLN A 143 -16.90 1.09 9.83
C GLN A 143 -17.47 -0.12 10.59
N HIS A 144 -17.56 -1.28 9.92
CA HIS A 144 -18.09 -2.49 10.53
C HIS A 144 -17.29 -2.97 11.75
N TYR A 145 -15.96 -2.87 11.71
CA TYR A 145 -15.10 -3.23 12.85
C TYR A 145 -15.20 -2.18 13.97
N LYS A 146 -15.27 -0.88 13.62
CA LYS A 146 -15.46 0.20 14.59
C LYS A 146 -16.74 0.04 15.40
N GLU A 147 -17.84 -0.38 14.79
CA GLU A 147 -19.12 -0.67 15.47
C GLU A 147 -19.00 -1.73 16.57
N LYS A 148 -17.99 -2.61 16.46
CA LYS A 148 -17.67 -3.65 17.46
C LYS A 148 -16.60 -3.22 18.46
N GLY A 149 -16.05 -2.00 18.31
CA GLY A 149 -14.91 -1.55 19.09
C GLY A 149 -13.58 -2.19 18.68
N GLU A 150 -13.51 -2.73 17.47
CA GLU A 150 -12.32 -3.37 16.90
C GLU A 150 -11.62 -2.42 15.91
N TYR A 151 -10.29 -2.43 15.86
CA TYR A 151 -9.48 -1.49 15.07
C TYR A 151 -8.35 -2.19 14.30
N PRO A 152 -8.68 -3.14 13.40
CA PRO A 152 -7.68 -3.92 12.68
C PRO A 152 -6.91 -3.10 11.63
N LEU A 153 -7.41 -1.95 11.22
CA LEU A 153 -6.70 -0.99 10.37
C LEU A 153 -6.40 0.27 11.20
N ASN A 154 -5.16 0.38 11.69
CA ASN A 154 -4.78 1.42 12.65
C ASN A 154 -3.62 2.33 12.20
N ILE A 155 -3.11 2.17 10.97
CA ILE A 155 -2.19 3.12 10.33
C ILE A 155 -2.88 3.79 9.15
N ALA A 156 -2.92 3.14 7.99
CA ALA A 156 -3.38 3.78 6.77
C ALA A 156 -3.88 2.78 5.72
N LEU A 157 -4.75 3.27 4.85
CA LEU A 157 -4.86 2.78 3.48
C LEU A 157 -4.00 3.69 2.61
N GLU A 158 -3.13 3.09 1.79
CA GLU A 158 -2.31 3.82 0.82
C GLU A 158 -2.65 3.36 -0.59
N MET A 159 -2.50 4.26 -1.55
CA MET A 159 -2.75 3.95 -2.96
C MET A 159 -1.70 4.59 -3.84
N ARG A 160 -1.31 3.87 -4.89
CA ARG A 160 -0.42 4.38 -5.93
C ARG A 160 -0.99 4.07 -7.32
N MET A 161 -1.13 5.10 -8.16
CA MET A 161 -1.45 4.94 -9.57
C MET A 161 -0.19 5.06 -10.42
N MET A 162 0.09 4.04 -11.22
CA MET A 162 1.30 3.96 -12.05
C MET A 162 1.04 3.27 -13.39
N GLY A 163 2.07 3.21 -14.24
CA GLY A 163 2.05 2.41 -15.46
C GLY A 163 2.23 0.92 -15.19
N TYR A 164 1.88 0.09 -16.17
CA TYR A 164 2.14 -1.35 -16.16
C TYR A 164 3.65 -1.70 -16.12
N SER A 165 3.94 -2.98 -15.88
CA SER A 165 5.31 -3.52 -15.91
C SER A 165 5.44 -4.66 -16.92
N ASP A 166 6.61 -4.77 -17.53
CA ASP A 166 7.01 -5.92 -18.37
C ASP A 166 7.60 -7.07 -17.55
N ALA A 167 7.80 -6.88 -16.23
CA ALA A 167 8.30 -7.94 -15.37
C ALA A 167 7.19 -8.97 -15.10
N LEU A 168 7.38 -10.20 -15.59
CA LEU A 168 6.37 -11.27 -15.59
C LEU A 168 5.76 -11.54 -14.21
N LEU A 169 6.58 -11.59 -13.15
CA LEU A 169 6.11 -11.84 -11.79
C LEU A 169 5.72 -10.57 -11.02
N CYS A 170 5.83 -9.39 -11.63
CA CYS A 170 5.31 -8.17 -11.02
C CYS A 170 3.78 -8.16 -11.16
N PRO A 171 3.01 -7.95 -10.09
CA PRO A 171 1.55 -7.80 -10.18
C PRO A 171 1.12 -6.69 -11.16
N ALA A 172 1.95 -5.66 -11.37
CA ALA A 172 1.66 -4.60 -12.35
C ALA A 172 1.68 -5.09 -13.82
N SER A 173 2.13 -6.32 -14.08
CA SER A 173 2.06 -6.94 -15.41
C SER A 173 0.63 -7.31 -15.83
N ILE A 174 -0.34 -7.34 -14.91
CA ILE A 174 -1.76 -7.49 -15.28
C ILE A 174 -2.28 -6.31 -16.10
N GLY A 175 -1.62 -5.15 -16.00
CA GLY A 175 -1.90 -3.97 -16.82
C GLY A 175 -1.19 -3.98 -18.17
N ASN A 176 -0.38 -4.99 -18.48
CA ASN A 176 0.40 -5.04 -19.72
C ASN A 176 -0.50 -5.36 -20.94
N PRO A 177 -0.48 -4.53 -22.00
CA PRO A 177 -1.27 -4.76 -23.22
C PRO A 177 -1.05 -6.10 -23.91
N ASP A 178 0.14 -6.70 -23.80
CA ASP A 178 0.44 -8.00 -24.41
C ASP A 178 -0.38 -9.13 -23.75
N TYR A 179 -0.89 -8.89 -22.54
CA TYR A 179 -1.83 -9.75 -21.82
C TYR A 179 -3.21 -9.09 -21.65
N ASN A 180 -3.58 -8.20 -22.59
CA ASN A 180 -4.87 -7.48 -22.63
C ASN A 180 -5.13 -6.48 -21.47
N GLY A 181 -4.08 -5.97 -20.83
CA GLY A 181 -4.19 -4.94 -19.78
C GLY A 181 -4.39 -3.51 -20.29
N SER A 182 -4.82 -2.61 -19.40
CA SER A 182 -5.21 -1.22 -19.74
C SER A 182 -4.05 -0.22 -19.83
N ARG A 183 -2.82 -0.65 -19.53
CA ARG A 183 -1.60 0.17 -19.29
C ARG A 183 -1.55 0.90 -17.95
N HIS A 184 -2.64 0.96 -17.20
CA HIS A 184 -2.72 1.67 -15.94
C HIS A 184 -2.95 0.69 -14.79
N VAL A 185 -2.17 0.83 -13.72
CA VAL A 185 -2.27 -0.04 -12.56
C VAL A 185 -2.51 0.81 -11.33
N LEU A 186 -3.45 0.37 -10.51
CA LEU A 186 -3.66 0.87 -9.16
C LEU A 186 -3.11 -0.16 -8.17
N PHE A 187 -2.18 0.24 -7.32
CA PHE A 187 -1.87 -0.46 -6.10
C PHE A 187 -2.66 0.14 -4.95
N VAL A 188 -3.24 -0.71 -4.11
CA VAL A 188 -3.91 -0.32 -2.87
C VAL A 188 -3.40 -1.21 -1.76
N GLU A 189 -2.89 -0.59 -0.70
CA GLU A 189 -2.40 -1.27 0.50
C GLU A 189 -3.18 -0.86 1.74
N VAL A 190 -3.33 -1.81 2.65
CA VAL A 190 -3.75 -1.57 4.02
C VAL A 190 -2.58 -1.88 4.92
N VAL A 191 -2.34 -1.01 5.90
CA VAL A 191 -1.17 -1.06 6.79
C VAL A 191 -1.62 -0.97 8.23
N SER A 192 -1.08 -1.85 9.08
CA SER A 192 -1.37 -1.87 10.51
C SER A 192 -0.12 -2.20 11.30
N ILE A 193 -0.08 -1.84 12.58
CA ILE A 193 1.02 -2.18 13.48
C ILE A 193 1.08 -3.71 13.67
N VAL A 194 2.28 -4.27 13.80
CA VAL A 194 2.43 -5.69 14.17
C VAL A 194 1.71 -6.02 15.47
N HIS A 195 1.22 -7.25 15.59
CA HIS A 195 0.39 -7.71 16.72
C HIS A 195 -0.96 -7.02 16.87
N THR A 196 -1.44 -6.29 15.87
CA THR A 196 -2.81 -5.76 15.88
C THR A 196 -3.83 -6.90 15.85
N ASP A 197 -4.70 -6.94 16.86
CA ASP A 197 -5.78 -7.91 16.97
C ASP A 197 -6.75 -7.81 15.79
N GLY A 198 -7.14 -8.97 15.26
CA GLY A 198 -8.09 -9.05 14.15
C GLY A 198 -7.51 -8.72 12.76
N TRP A 199 -6.23 -8.37 12.65
CA TRP A 199 -5.56 -8.03 11.38
C TRP A 199 -5.80 -9.07 10.27
N GLU A 200 -5.45 -10.35 10.50
CA GLU A 200 -5.60 -11.37 9.46
C GLU A 200 -7.05 -11.57 9.03
N LYS A 201 -8.00 -11.47 9.97
CA LYS A 201 -9.42 -11.65 9.67
C LYS A 201 -9.92 -10.49 8.80
N PHE A 202 -9.55 -9.26 9.17
CA PHE A 202 -9.82 -8.06 8.38
C PHE A 202 -9.23 -8.18 6.98
N CYS A 203 -7.95 -8.56 6.86
CA CYS A 203 -7.28 -8.77 5.57
C CYS A 203 -7.96 -9.85 4.73
N LYS A 204 -8.35 -11.00 5.30
CA LYS A 204 -9.08 -12.05 4.59
C LYS A 204 -10.39 -11.49 4.02
N GLU A 205 -11.15 -10.74 4.83
CA GLU A 205 -12.42 -10.15 4.39
C GLU A 205 -12.24 -9.10 3.29
N VAL A 206 -11.24 -8.22 3.40
CA VAL A 206 -10.93 -7.21 2.37
C VAL A 206 -10.43 -7.87 1.08
N ALA A 207 -9.47 -8.80 1.20
CA ALA A 207 -8.88 -9.49 0.07
C ALA A 207 -9.91 -10.29 -0.73
N LEU A 208 -10.85 -10.97 -0.06
CA LEU A 208 -11.89 -11.72 -0.75
C LEU A 208 -12.80 -10.82 -1.60
N GLU A 209 -13.07 -9.57 -1.17
CA GLU A 209 -13.80 -8.61 -2.00
C GLU A 209 -12.92 -8.04 -3.12
N TRP A 210 -11.65 -7.74 -2.84
CA TRP A 210 -10.69 -7.27 -3.85
C TRP A 210 -10.42 -8.32 -4.94
N MET A 211 -10.39 -9.61 -4.61
CA MET A 211 -10.29 -10.70 -5.57
C MET A 211 -11.49 -10.73 -6.53
N LYS A 212 -12.71 -10.45 -6.04
CA LYS A 212 -13.92 -10.31 -6.90
C LYS A 212 -13.85 -9.08 -7.82
N LEU A 213 -13.01 -8.11 -7.48
CA LEU A 213 -12.73 -6.92 -8.29
C LEU A 213 -11.48 -7.10 -9.18
N ASP A 214 -11.08 -8.35 -9.44
CA ASP A 214 -9.93 -8.75 -10.25
C ASP A 214 -8.55 -8.33 -9.69
N GLY A 215 -8.47 -7.96 -8.41
CA GLY A 215 -7.23 -7.59 -7.76
C GLY A 215 -6.28 -8.76 -7.58
N VAL A 216 -4.98 -8.51 -7.71
CA VAL A 216 -3.90 -9.50 -7.52
C VAL A 216 -2.96 -9.02 -6.42
N PRO A 217 -2.62 -9.84 -5.42
CA PRO A 217 -1.76 -9.40 -4.31
C PRO A 217 -0.37 -8.98 -4.77
N HIS A 218 0.21 -8.01 -4.08
CA HIS A 218 1.61 -7.68 -4.22
C HIS A 218 2.46 -8.81 -3.62
N LEU A 219 3.19 -9.54 -4.48
CA LEU A 219 3.85 -10.79 -4.08
C LEU A 219 4.90 -10.62 -2.95
N ALA A 220 5.44 -9.41 -2.77
CA ALA A 220 6.37 -9.09 -1.68
C ALA A 220 5.70 -8.69 -0.34
N LYS A 221 4.37 -8.59 -0.27
CA LYS A 221 3.61 -8.23 0.95
C LYS A 221 2.95 -9.48 1.55
N GLN A 222 2.09 -9.31 2.57
CA GLN A 222 1.40 -10.45 3.18
C GLN A 222 0.15 -10.83 2.40
N TRP A 223 0.04 -12.09 1.97
CA TRP A 223 -1.11 -12.57 1.19
C TRP A 223 -1.34 -14.08 1.23
N ASP A 224 -0.33 -14.89 1.59
CA ASP A 224 -0.36 -16.35 1.49
C ASP A 224 -1.42 -17.01 2.40
N PHE A 225 -1.83 -16.33 3.48
CA PHE A 225 -2.89 -16.76 4.39
C PHE A 225 -4.31 -16.60 3.82
N ILE A 226 -4.47 -15.93 2.66
CA ILE A 226 -5.79 -15.65 2.07
C ILE A 226 -6.35 -16.93 1.41
N PRO A 227 -7.58 -17.36 1.73
CA PRO A 227 -8.16 -18.56 1.13
C PRO A 227 -8.26 -18.48 -0.39
N GLY A 228 -7.78 -19.52 -1.08
CA GLY A 228 -7.86 -19.63 -2.54
C GLY A 228 -6.92 -18.71 -3.34
N ILE A 229 -6.05 -17.95 -2.66
CA ILE A 229 -5.23 -16.90 -3.28
C ILE A 229 -4.28 -17.41 -4.37
N ASN A 230 -3.62 -18.56 -4.17
CA ASN A 230 -2.69 -19.11 -5.17
C ASN A 230 -3.38 -19.41 -6.51
N LYS A 231 -4.57 -20.02 -6.44
CA LYS A 231 -5.38 -20.31 -7.63
C LYS A 231 -5.80 -19.00 -8.33
N HIS A 232 -6.24 -18.02 -7.54
CA HIS A 232 -6.63 -16.71 -8.06
C HIS A 232 -5.46 -15.98 -8.75
N ILE A 233 -4.27 -15.93 -8.13
CA ILE A 233 -3.08 -15.34 -8.75
C ILE A 233 -2.78 -16.06 -10.07
N TYR A 234 -2.76 -17.40 -10.07
CA TYR A 234 -2.51 -18.17 -11.28
C TYR A 234 -3.50 -17.86 -12.40
N GLU A 235 -4.81 -17.80 -12.11
CA GLU A 235 -5.85 -17.50 -13.09
C GLU A 235 -5.77 -16.05 -13.62
N ARG A 236 -5.36 -15.09 -12.79
CA ARG A 236 -5.24 -13.68 -13.18
C ARG A 236 -3.94 -13.35 -13.91
N MET A 237 -2.88 -14.13 -13.65
CA MET A 237 -1.54 -13.92 -14.22
C MET A 237 -1.09 -15.11 -15.08
N THR A 238 -2.02 -15.89 -15.66
CA THR A 238 -1.70 -17.16 -16.34
C THR A 238 -0.65 -16.98 -17.43
N GLY A 239 -0.86 -16.00 -18.33
CA GLY A 239 0.07 -15.75 -19.44
C GLY A 239 1.47 -15.38 -18.97
N GLN A 240 1.57 -14.54 -17.94
CA GLN A 240 2.84 -14.11 -17.38
C GLN A 240 3.57 -15.23 -16.62
N ILE A 241 2.83 -16.02 -15.83
CA ILE A 241 3.39 -17.14 -15.07
C ILE A 241 3.84 -18.25 -16.02
N ASP A 242 3.05 -18.58 -17.04
CA ASP A 242 3.40 -19.61 -18.01
C ASP A 242 4.64 -19.19 -18.81
N GLU A 243 4.74 -17.93 -19.23
CA GLU A 243 5.94 -17.41 -19.87
C GLU A 243 7.15 -17.44 -18.93
N PHE A 244 6.99 -17.09 -17.65
CA PHE A 244 8.06 -17.18 -16.66
C PHE A 244 8.55 -18.62 -16.52
N LYS A 245 7.64 -19.59 -16.41
CA LYS A 245 7.97 -21.02 -16.33
C LYS A 245 8.68 -21.51 -17.58
N GLU A 246 8.25 -21.07 -18.75
CA GLU A 246 8.91 -21.41 -20.02
C GLU A 246 10.33 -20.86 -20.07
N GLN A 247 10.54 -19.59 -19.68
CA GLN A 247 11.87 -18.97 -19.63
C GLN A 247 12.77 -19.66 -18.59
N LEU A 248 12.24 -19.98 -17.41
CA LEU A 248 12.98 -20.70 -16.39
C LEU A 248 13.47 -22.05 -16.91
N LYS A 249 12.59 -22.81 -17.58
CA LYS A 249 12.93 -24.11 -18.18
C LYS A 249 13.96 -23.97 -19.31
N LYS A 250 13.80 -23.00 -20.21
CA LYS A 250 14.74 -22.75 -21.32
C LYS A 250 16.10 -22.29 -20.85
N SER A 251 16.16 -21.59 -19.73
CA SER A 251 17.41 -21.03 -19.20
C SER A 251 18.34 -22.09 -18.60
N GLU A 252 17.78 -23.25 -18.20
CA GLU A 252 18.49 -24.29 -17.43
C GLU A 252 19.18 -23.76 -16.15
N CYS A 253 18.81 -22.55 -15.68
CA CYS A 253 19.48 -21.87 -14.58
C CYS A 253 19.08 -22.42 -13.20
N ASP A 254 17.92 -23.08 -13.09
CA ASP A 254 17.45 -23.71 -11.85
C ASP A 254 16.68 -25.02 -12.11
N PRO A 255 17.35 -26.07 -12.63
CA PRO A 255 16.69 -27.31 -13.04
C PRO A 255 16.11 -28.11 -11.86
N GLU A 256 16.62 -27.89 -10.64
CA GLU A 256 16.20 -28.56 -9.41
C GLU A 256 15.24 -27.70 -8.58
N GLY A 257 14.95 -26.47 -9.00
CA GLY A 257 14.10 -25.54 -8.25
C GLY A 257 14.70 -25.10 -6.91
N MET A 258 16.02 -25.07 -6.78
CA MET A 258 16.72 -24.74 -5.55
C MET A 258 16.51 -23.29 -5.10
N PHE A 259 16.16 -22.40 -6.04
CA PHE A 259 15.90 -20.99 -5.76
C PHE A 259 14.40 -20.69 -5.58
N LEU A 260 13.55 -21.71 -5.58
CA LEU A 260 12.11 -21.57 -5.34
C LEU A 260 11.76 -21.90 -3.89
N ASN A 261 11.14 -20.95 -3.20
CA ASN A 261 10.54 -21.22 -1.89
C ASN A 261 9.18 -21.94 -2.05
N GLU A 262 8.66 -22.48 -0.94
CA GLU A 262 7.40 -23.24 -0.94
C GLU A 262 6.19 -22.42 -1.45
N THR A 263 6.18 -21.11 -1.22
CA THR A 263 5.14 -20.21 -1.72
C THR A 263 5.17 -20.12 -3.24
N LEU A 264 6.34 -19.96 -3.85
CA LEU A 264 6.51 -19.90 -5.30
C LEU A 264 6.25 -21.26 -5.95
N LYS A 265 6.65 -22.37 -5.33
CA LYS A 265 6.33 -23.73 -5.83
C LYS A 265 4.82 -23.94 -5.92
N LYS A 266 4.09 -23.59 -4.85
CA LYS A 266 2.62 -23.64 -4.85
C LYS A 266 2.00 -22.78 -5.94
N LEU A 267 2.50 -21.56 -6.13
CA LEU A 267 2.01 -20.63 -7.16
C LEU A 267 2.26 -21.17 -8.57
N PHE A 268 3.44 -21.73 -8.82
CA PHE A 268 3.83 -22.26 -10.13
C PHE A 268 3.29 -23.67 -10.40
N GLN A 269 2.64 -24.29 -9.41
CA GLN A 269 2.15 -25.67 -9.47
C GLN A 269 3.29 -26.64 -9.82
N LEU A 270 4.44 -26.45 -9.15
CA LEU A 270 5.65 -27.26 -9.25
C LEU A 270 5.79 -28.19 -8.04
#